data_AF-A0A1I7UNM7-F1
#
_entry.id   AF-A0A1I7UNM7-F1
#
_cell.length_a   1.000
_cell.length_b   1.000
_cell.length_c   1.000
_cell.angle_alpha   90.00
_cell.angle_beta   90.00
_cell.angle_gamma   90.00
#
_symmetry.space_group_name_H-M   'P 1'
#
loop_
_entity.id
_entity.type
_entity.pdbx_description
1 polymer ?
#
loop_
_entity_poly.entity_id
_entity_poly.type
_entity_poly.pdbx_seq_one_letter_code
_entity_poly.pdbx_strand_id
1 'polypeptide(L)'
;MRIIQSVGWREIRHIVYKEHEKRFLSNDSSLVESNTRAPVFFWGNNKNIIVEAIHRHIDALFGKNAEYKLESRNYLPTFAQFTETELTMEHTNDSSSIGEYFSEMPVQKHVLIRYGDLLSLPLNSKFYNIQVLEIQFCYWMATELLSNFSGRVACLTYGICKESSAIVRFLKRWKHEKSFPTLETFALHIKWSSFEHEMIKKEIGIKSYPDSIILSNANQSLPPEKNPGFFLRTFFDFEVSTYIVRDDGIIADLLIDEDSMFFSVKKCAEKQMVERGYNP
;
A
#
# COMPACT_ATOMS: atom_id res chain seq x y z
N MET A 1 34.16 39.83 -4.09
CA MET A 1 33.79 38.45 -3.76
C MET A 1 32.34 38.47 -3.25
N ARG A 2 31.38 38.07 -4.08
CA ARG A 2 29.95 38.13 -3.74
C ARG A 2 29.59 36.93 -2.87
N ILE A 3 29.05 37.23 -1.70
CA ILE A 3 28.36 36.29 -0.83
C ILE A 3 27.11 35.82 -1.60
N ILE A 4 27.06 34.55 -2.00
CA ILE A 4 25.83 33.93 -2.45
C ILE A 4 25.08 33.47 -1.18
N GLN A 5 24.25 34.37 -0.67
CA GLN A 5 23.16 34.06 0.25
C GLN A 5 22.09 33.30 -0.53
N SER A 6 22.00 31.98 -0.32
CA SER A 6 20.78 31.15 -0.26
C SER A 6 21.13 29.72 -0.66
N VAL A 7 21.48 28.88 0.30
CA VAL A 7 21.30 27.43 0.15
C VAL A 7 19.97 27.14 0.82
N GLY A 8 18.90 27.10 0.01
CA GLY A 8 17.60 26.63 0.48
C GLY A 8 17.67 25.13 0.71
N TRP A 9 17.99 24.71 1.94
CA TRP A 9 18.00 23.31 2.34
C TRP A 9 16.56 22.80 2.43
N ARG A 10 16.00 22.42 1.29
CA ARG A 10 14.77 21.63 1.24
C ARG A 10 15.14 20.18 1.58
N GLU A 11 14.91 19.81 2.84
CA GLU A 11 14.46 18.48 3.27
C GLU A 11 15.19 17.26 2.71
N ILE A 12 16.10 16.69 3.50
CA ILE A 12 16.47 15.28 3.40
C ILE A 12 15.26 14.47 3.93
N ARG A 13 14.23 14.28 3.10
CA ARG A 13 13.04 13.47 3.40
C ARG A 13 13.18 12.00 2.97
N HIS A 14 14.28 11.65 2.29
CA HIS A 14 14.43 10.39 1.56
C HIS A 14 15.87 9.87 1.66
N ILE A 15 16.04 8.63 2.14
CA ILE A 15 17.31 7.91 2.08
C ILE A 15 17.11 6.67 1.21
N VAL A 16 17.97 6.50 0.21
CA VAL A 16 17.94 5.36 -0.71
C VAL A 16 19.15 4.48 -0.49
N TYR A 17 18.91 3.21 -0.16
CA TYR A 17 19.95 2.19 -0.05
C TYR A 17 19.89 1.24 -1.24
N LYS A 18 21.05 0.98 -1.88
CA LYS A 18 21.19 0.04 -2.98
C LYS A 18 22.33 -0.94 -2.71
N GLU A 19 22.00 -2.23 -2.63
CA GLU A 19 22.98 -3.32 -2.60
C GLU A 19 23.37 -3.70 -4.04
N HIS A 20 24.67 -3.89 -4.29
CA HIS A 20 25.20 -4.31 -5.59
C HIS A 20 25.92 -5.66 -5.44
N GLU A 21 25.46 -6.69 -6.16
CA GLU A 21 26.24 -7.90 -6.37
C GLU A 21 27.39 -7.65 -7.35
N LYS A 22 28.50 -8.37 -7.17
CA LYS A 22 29.66 -8.39 -8.06
C LYS A 22 29.30 -9.06 -9.38
N ARG A 23 28.55 -8.39 -10.26
CA ARG A 23 28.40 -8.81 -11.67
C ARG A 23 29.20 -7.86 -12.55
N PHE A 24 30.01 -8.45 -13.43
CA PHE A 24 30.77 -7.74 -14.45
C PHE A 24 29.83 -6.79 -15.20
N LEU A 25 30.26 -5.54 -15.37
CA LEU A 25 29.55 -4.52 -16.12
C LEU A 25 29.30 -5.01 -17.55
N SER A 26 28.13 -5.59 -17.83
CA SER A 26 27.58 -5.62 -19.18
C SER A 26 26.82 -4.32 -19.36
N ASN A 27 27.32 -3.49 -20.27
CA ASN A 27 26.67 -2.27 -20.73
C ASN A 27 25.25 -2.58 -21.20
N ASP A 28 24.25 -2.25 -20.38
CA ASP A 28 22.89 -2.10 -20.87
C ASP A 28 22.41 -0.69 -20.50
N SER A 29 22.58 0.19 -21.47
CA SER A 29 22.19 1.60 -21.43
C SER A 29 20.68 1.71 -21.68
N SER A 30 19.89 1.53 -20.62
CA SER A 30 18.49 1.98 -20.60
C SER A 30 18.10 2.47 -19.20
N LEU A 31 18.94 3.31 -18.60
CA LEU A 31 18.55 4.11 -17.44
C LEU A 31 17.85 5.37 -17.96
N VAL A 32 16.51 5.32 -18.00
CA VAL A 32 15.69 6.53 -18.07
C VAL A 32 15.95 7.32 -16.78
N GLU A 33 16.67 8.43 -16.92
CA GLU A 33 16.91 9.40 -15.85
C GLU A 33 15.58 9.92 -15.31
N SER A 34 15.30 9.66 -14.03
CA SER A 34 14.36 10.48 -13.28
C SER A 34 14.88 10.70 -11.86
N ASN A 35 15.09 11.99 -11.54
CA ASN A 35 15.48 12.59 -10.26
C ASN A 35 16.72 12.02 -9.55
N THR A 36 17.74 12.88 -9.48
CA THR A 36 19.01 12.73 -8.76
C THR A 36 18.83 12.50 -7.26
N ARG A 37 18.47 11.28 -6.86
CA ARG A 37 18.62 10.77 -5.49
C ARG A 37 20.04 10.25 -5.33
N ALA A 38 20.85 10.85 -4.45
CA ALA A 38 22.21 10.38 -4.17
C ALA A 38 22.13 9.03 -3.41
N PRO A 39 22.49 7.89 -4.04
CA PRO A 39 22.39 6.60 -3.37
C PRO A 39 23.50 6.48 -2.32
N VAL A 40 23.20 5.90 -1.17
CA VAL A 40 24.24 5.44 -0.25
C VAL A 40 24.69 4.07 -0.72
N PHE A 41 25.95 3.99 -1.16
CA PHE A 41 26.58 2.74 -1.56
C PHE A 41 27.39 2.19 -0.39
N PHE A 42 27.21 0.90 -0.09
CA PHE A 42 28.02 0.16 0.86
C PHE A 42 28.43 -1.18 0.26
N TRP A 43 29.58 -1.71 0.69
CA TRP A 43 30.15 -2.96 0.20
C TRP A 43 30.53 -3.89 1.35
N GLY A 44 30.18 -5.17 1.22
CA GLY A 44 30.53 -6.23 2.19
C GLY A 44 29.82 -6.11 3.55
N ASN A 45 30.42 -6.71 4.58
CA ASN A 45 29.80 -6.88 5.90
C ASN A 45 29.62 -5.56 6.70
N ASN A 46 30.05 -4.42 6.17
CA ASN A 46 29.99 -3.13 6.85
C ASN A 46 28.64 -2.40 6.66
N LYS A 47 27.66 -3.03 5.99
CA LYS A 47 26.36 -2.40 5.68
C LYS A 47 25.67 -1.81 6.90
N ASN A 48 25.50 -2.61 7.95
CA ASN A 48 24.83 -2.16 9.17
C ASN A 48 25.57 -0.99 9.83
N ILE A 49 26.91 -1.05 9.86
CA ILE A 49 27.75 0.01 10.45
C ILE A 49 27.57 1.34 9.70
N ILE A 50 27.57 1.32 8.37
CA ILE A 50 27.43 2.52 7.54
C ILE A 50 26.02 3.11 7.69
N VAL A 51 24.99 2.26 7.59
CA VAL A 51 23.59 2.67 7.68
C VAL A 51 23.34 3.25 9.09
N GLU A 52 23.82 2.59 10.14
CA GLU A 52 23.73 3.08 11.54
C GLU A 52 24.47 4.40 11.76
N ALA A 53 25.65 4.59 11.16
CA ALA A 53 26.36 5.86 11.24
C ALA A 53 25.57 7.00 10.57
N ILE A 54 24.91 6.74 9.43
CA ILE A 54 24.04 7.70 8.76
C ILE A 54 22.84 8.04 9.64
N HIS A 55 22.20 7.03 10.23
CA HIS A 55 21.09 7.25 11.16
C HIS A 55 21.47 8.10 12.36
N ARG A 56 22.59 7.79 13.01
CA ARG A 56 23.11 8.61 14.13
C ARG A 56 23.39 10.04 13.70
N HIS A 57 23.85 10.25 12.47
CA HIS A 57 24.08 11.58 11.94
C HIS A 57 22.76 12.34 11.68
N ILE A 58 21.75 11.66 11.14
CA ILE A 58 20.40 12.22 10.95
C ILE A 58 19.78 12.58 12.29
N ASP A 59 19.88 11.71 13.29
CA ASP A 59 19.41 11.98 14.65
C ASP A 59 20.11 13.20 15.27
N ALA A 60 21.42 13.38 15.00
CA ALA A 60 22.16 14.53 15.49
C ALA A 60 21.75 15.85 14.81
N LEU A 61 21.34 15.80 13.54
CA LEU A 61 20.94 16.97 12.76
C LEU A 61 19.48 17.37 12.99
N PHE A 62 18.58 16.39 13.06
CA PHE A 62 17.12 16.61 13.03
C PHE A 62 16.42 16.19 14.32
N GLY A 63 17.16 15.58 15.26
CA GLY A 63 16.62 14.99 16.47
C GLY A 63 16.13 13.56 16.27
N LYS A 64 16.10 12.79 17.36
CA LYS A 64 15.74 11.36 17.36
C LYS A 64 14.31 11.04 16.92
N ASN A 65 13.45 12.05 16.82
CA ASN A 65 12.04 11.91 16.45
C ASN A 65 11.75 12.42 15.04
N ALA A 66 12.78 12.70 14.24
CA ALA A 66 12.60 13.09 12.86
C ALA A 66 11.88 11.96 12.09
N GLU A 67 10.78 12.30 11.42
CA GLU A 67 10.08 11.35 10.56
C GLU A 67 10.78 11.29 9.20
N TYR A 68 11.29 10.13 8.83
CA TYR A 68 11.84 9.88 7.51
C TYR A 68 11.58 8.44 7.07
N LYS A 69 11.68 8.26 5.75
CA LYS A 69 11.30 7.04 5.05
C LYS A 69 12.53 6.22 4.69
N LEU A 70 12.42 4.90 4.84
CA LEU A 70 13.37 3.95 4.27
C LEU A 70 13.00 3.65 2.81
N GLU A 71 13.89 3.90 1.86
CA GLU A 71 13.77 3.36 0.50
C GLU A 71 14.89 2.35 0.27
N SER A 72 14.54 1.09 0.04
CA SER A 72 15.51 0.01 0.02
C SER A 72 15.23 -1.04 -1.04
N ARG A 73 16.32 -1.61 -1.58
CA ARG A 73 16.30 -2.81 -2.41
C ARG A 73 16.94 -3.96 -1.64
N ASN A 74 16.13 -4.91 -1.17
CA ASN A 74 16.53 -6.12 -0.42
C ASN A 74 17.22 -5.91 0.95
N TYR A 75 17.31 -4.69 1.48
CA TYR A 75 17.93 -4.43 2.79
C TYR A 75 16.92 -3.90 3.82
N LEU A 76 16.81 -4.57 4.96
CA LEU A 76 15.80 -4.32 6.00
C LEU A 76 16.46 -4.04 7.37
N PRO A 77 16.98 -2.83 7.62
CA PRO A 77 17.55 -2.47 8.91
C PRO A 77 16.49 -2.35 10.00
N THR A 78 16.67 -3.03 11.13
CA THR A 78 15.75 -3.02 12.28
C THR A 78 16.17 -2.08 13.40
N PHE A 79 17.39 -1.53 13.35
CA PHE A 79 17.92 -0.66 14.41
C PHE A 79 17.37 0.77 14.36
N ALA A 80 16.77 1.17 13.24
CA ALA A 80 16.18 2.50 13.07
C ALA A 80 14.66 2.39 12.97
N GLN A 81 13.95 3.20 13.75
CA GLN A 81 12.50 3.14 13.90
C GLN A 81 11.79 4.00 12.83
N PHE A 82 11.95 3.63 11.56
CA PHE A 82 11.24 4.26 10.45
C PHE A 82 9.72 4.17 10.64
N THR A 83 9.00 5.21 10.24
CA THR A 83 7.53 5.21 10.20
C THR A 83 6.98 4.87 8.82
N GLU A 84 7.81 4.97 7.78
CA GLU A 84 7.43 4.66 6.40
C GLU A 84 8.54 3.90 5.69
N THR A 85 8.15 2.96 4.82
CA THR A 85 9.09 2.10 4.11
C THR A 85 8.66 1.86 2.67
N GLU A 86 9.59 1.98 1.73
CA GLU A 86 9.42 1.55 0.35
C GLU A 86 10.45 0.47 0.02
N LEU A 87 9.95 -0.73 -0.24
CA LEU A 87 10.72 -1.91 -0.52
C LEU A 87 10.59 -2.24 -2.00
N THR A 88 11.73 -2.35 -2.67
CA THR A 88 11.81 -3.09 -3.93
C THR A 88 12.43 -4.43 -3.60
N MET A 89 11.64 -5.47 -3.73
CA MET A 89 12.08 -6.83 -3.49
C MET A 89 12.42 -7.45 -4.85
N GLU A 90 13.51 -8.17 -4.92
CA GLU A 90 13.76 -9.08 -6.04
C GLU A 90 13.41 -10.50 -5.56
N HIS A 91 13.09 -11.43 -6.48
CA HIS A 91 12.56 -12.78 -6.20
C HIS A 91 13.41 -13.68 -5.26
N THR A 92 14.46 -13.14 -4.65
CA THR A 92 15.48 -13.83 -3.85
C THR A 92 15.37 -13.58 -2.35
N ASN A 93 14.43 -12.76 -1.88
CA ASN A 93 14.30 -12.50 -0.45
C ASN A 93 13.49 -13.61 0.23
N ASP A 94 14.09 -14.20 1.26
CA ASP A 94 13.44 -15.14 2.16
C ASP A 94 12.32 -14.42 2.92
N SER A 95 11.08 -14.94 2.86
CA SER A 95 9.92 -14.35 3.54
C SER A 95 10.12 -14.28 5.06
N SER A 96 11.01 -15.11 5.62
CA SER A 96 11.41 -15.06 7.03
C SER A 96 11.97 -13.68 7.43
N SER A 97 12.86 -13.11 6.61
CA SER A 97 13.53 -11.83 6.88
C SER A 97 12.57 -10.65 6.95
N ILE A 98 11.45 -10.74 6.24
CA ILE A 98 10.43 -9.69 6.20
C ILE A 98 9.50 -9.81 7.40
N GLY A 99 9.17 -11.04 7.78
CA GLY A 99 8.48 -11.33 9.03
C GLY A 99 9.24 -10.79 10.23
N GLU A 100 10.55 -11.08 10.30
CA GLU A 100 11.46 -10.55 11.33
C GLU A 100 11.53 -9.02 11.32
N TYR A 101 11.63 -8.41 10.13
CA TYR A 101 11.62 -6.96 10.02
C TYR A 101 10.35 -6.35 10.61
N PHE A 102 9.17 -6.83 10.20
CA PHE A 102 7.91 -6.31 10.72
C PHE A 102 7.66 -6.69 12.18
N SER A 103 8.30 -7.72 12.75
CA SER A 103 8.20 -7.99 14.18
C SER A 103 8.98 -6.98 15.02
N GLU A 104 10.16 -6.54 14.56
CA GLU A 104 11.02 -5.59 15.28
C GLU A 104 10.58 -4.14 15.11
N MET A 105 10.08 -3.78 13.93
CA MET A 105 9.70 -2.40 13.60
C MET A 105 8.41 -1.95 14.31
N PRO A 106 8.20 -0.64 14.51
CA PRO A 106 6.90 -0.13 14.93
C PRO A 106 5.91 -0.32 13.79
N VAL A 107 4.61 -0.28 14.11
CA VAL A 107 3.56 -0.34 13.08
C VAL A 107 3.77 0.82 12.10
N GLN A 108 3.97 0.47 10.83
CA GLN A 108 4.30 1.45 9.79
C GLN A 108 3.07 2.27 9.40
N LYS A 109 3.25 3.58 9.18
CA LYS A 109 2.24 4.47 8.61
C LYS A 109 2.01 4.16 7.13
N HIS A 110 3.09 3.97 6.37
CA HIS A 110 3.04 3.68 4.94
C HIS A 110 4.06 2.62 4.56
N VAL A 111 3.62 1.62 3.79
CA VAL A 111 4.52 0.64 3.17
C VAL A 111 4.18 0.47 1.70
N LEU A 112 5.17 0.67 0.83
CA LEU A 112 5.09 0.32 -0.59
C LEU A 112 6.03 -0.85 -0.88
N ILE A 113 5.51 -1.95 -1.40
CA ILE A 113 6.28 -3.12 -1.84
C ILE A 113 6.18 -3.24 -3.36
N ARG A 114 7.32 -3.32 -4.03
CA ARG A 114 7.41 -3.67 -5.45
C ARG A 114 8.00 -5.06 -5.57
N TYR A 115 7.24 -5.98 -6.17
CA TYR A 115 7.65 -7.35 -6.46
C TYR A 115 7.93 -8.19 -5.20
N GLY A 116 6.91 -8.50 -4.42
CA GLY A 116 7.06 -9.29 -3.18
C GLY A 116 6.31 -10.60 -3.25
N ASP A 117 6.99 -11.70 -2.94
CA ASP A 117 6.34 -12.96 -2.56
C ASP A 117 6.41 -13.11 -1.04
N LEU A 118 5.42 -12.55 -0.34
CA LEU A 118 5.37 -12.56 1.14
C LEU A 118 4.68 -13.81 1.67
N LEU A 119 4.94 -14.97 1.06
CA LEU A 119 4.28 -16.21 1.47
C LEU A 119 4.59 -16.48 2.94
N SER A 120 3.51 -16.67 3.72
CA SER A 120 3.52 -17.20 5.09
C SER A 120 4.01 -16.22 6.16
N LEU A 121 3.51 -14.98 6.16
CA LEU A 121 3.66 -14.12 7.34
C LEU A 121 2.80 -14.66 8.50
N PRO A 122 3.29 -14.63 9.76
CA PRO A 122 2.48 -15.00 10.91
C PRO A 122 1.25 -14.11 11.03
N LEU A 123 0.07 -14.66 11.36
CA LEU A 123 -1.20 -13.91 11.46
C LEU A 123 -1.15 -12.72 12.45
N ASN A 124 -0.27 -12.79 13.45
CA ASN A 124 -0.04 -11.72 14.43
C ASN A 124 1.04 -10.71 13.99
N SER A 125 1.52 -10.79 12.74
CA SER A 125 2.50 -9.86 12.19
C SER A 125 1.94 -8.44 12.16
N LYS A 126 2.79 -7.47 12.54
CA LYS A 126 2.47 -6.03 12.43
C LYS A 126 2.23 -5.60 10.98
N PHE A 127 2.63 -6.42 10.00
CA PHE A 127 2.36 -6.22 8.58
C PHE A 127 0.86 -5.99 8.29
N TYR A 128 -0.04 -6.78 8.88
CA TYR A 128 -1.47 -6.60 8.63
C TYR A 128 -2.05 -5.32 9.25
N ASN A 129 -1.31 -4.69 10.16
CA ASN A 129 -1.73 -3.48 10.88
C ASN A 129 -1.15 -2.19 10.24
N ILE A 130 -0.40 -2.31 9.13
CA ILE A 130 0.13 -1.16 8.40
C ILE A 130 -1.03 -0.24 7.99
N GLN A 131 -0.93 1.06 8.27
CA GLN A 131 -2.06 1.96 8.02
C GLN A 131 -2.37 2.12 6.53
N VAL A 132 -1.34 2.33 5.71
CA VAL A 132 -1.45 2.40 4.24
C VAL A 132 -0.46 1.43 3.62
N LEU A 133 -1.00 0.41 2.94
CA LEU A 133 -0.23 -0.65 2.30
C LEU A 133 -0.44 -0.62 0.79
N GLU A 134 0.64 -0.53 0.04
CA GLU A 134 0.65 -0.63 -1.41
C GLU A 134 1.53 -1.79 -1.83
N ILE A 135 1.01 -2.72 -2.64
CA ILE A 135 1.80 -3.84 -3.17
C ILE A 135 1.59 -3.91 -4.67
N GLN A 136 2.70 -3.77 -5.40
CA GLN A 136 2.77 -4.02 -6.83
C GLN A 136 3.27 -5.44 -7.07
N PHE A 137 2.60 -6.16 -7.95
CA PHE A 137 2.87 -7.59 -8.18
C PHE A 137 2.66 -8.38 -6.90
N CYS A 138 1.44 -8.32 -6.36
CA CYS A 138 1.11 -8.97 -5.09
C CYS A 138 0.87 -10.48 -5.20
N TYR A 139 0.85 -11.04 -6.42
CA TYR A 139 0.67 -12.48 -6.67
C TYR A 139 -0.41 -13.10 -5.76
N TRP A 140 -0.03 -14.04 -4.89
CA TRP A 140 -0.95 -14.83 -4.06
C TRP A 140 -1.43 -14.13 -2.78
N MET A 141 -0.94 -12.92 -2.49
CA MET A 141 -1.21 -12.23 -1.22
C MET A 141 -2.64 -11.72 -1.05
N ALA A 142 -3.39 -11.58 -2.15
CA ALA A 142 -4.71 -10.96 -2.14
C ALA A 142 -5.66 -11.65 -1.14
N THR A 143 -5.73 -12.99 -1.18
CA THR A 143 -6.60 -13.79 -0.29
C THR A 143 -6.27 -13.59 1.19
N GLU A 144 -4.98 -13.51 1.50
CA GLU A 144 -4.49 -13.38 2.86
C GLU A 144 -4.79 -11.98 3.42
N LEU A 145 -4.58 -10.94 2.61
CA LEU A 145 -4.90 -9.56 2.97
C LEU A 145 -6.41 -9.34 3.13
N LEU A 146 -7.24 -9.94 2.26
CA LEU A 146 -8.71 -9.92 2.41
C LEU A 146 -9.18 -10.52 3.74
N SER A 147 -8.39 -11.42 4.33
CA SER A 147 -8.76 -12.12 5.57
C SER A 147 -8.26 -11.41 6.82
N ASN A 148 -7.07 -10.81 6.76
CA ASN A 148 -6.31 -10.42 7.95
C ASN A 148 -5.99 -8.92 8.05
N PHE A 149 -6.06 -8.17 6.95
CA PHE A 149 -5.67 -6.75 6.95
C PHE A 149 -6.55 -5.93 7.92
N SER A 150 -5.91 -5.12 8.77
CA SER A 150 -6.56 -4.28 9.78
C SER A 150 -6.12 -2.80 9.68
N GLY A 151 -5.40 -2.45 8.61
CA GLY A 151 -5.06 -1.07 8.32
C GLY A 151 -6.22 -0.25 7.75
N ARG A 152 -5.91 0.98 7.32
CA ARG A 152 -6.88 1.91 6.74
C ARG A 152 -7.01 1.74 5.24
N VAL A 153 -5.89 1.59 4.53
CA VAL A 153 -5.88 1.49 3.08
C VAL A 153 -4.98 0.35 2.62
N ALA A 154 -5.50 -0.52 1.75
CA ALA A 154 -4.71 -1.51 1.04
C ALA A 154 -4.95 -1.40 -0.47
N CYS A 155 -3.87 -1.29 -1.24
CA CYS A 155 -3.91 -1.20 -2.69
C CYS A 155 -2.99 -2.25 -3.32
N LEU A 156 -3.57 -3.18 -4.06
CA LEU A 156 -2.90 -4.37 -4.58
C LEU A 156 -3.05 -4.41 -6.09
N THR A 157 -1.93 -4.53 -6.80
CA THR A 157 -1.95 -4.65 -8.26
C THR A 157 -1.24 -5.91 -8.74
N TYR A 158 -1.68 -6.42 -9.88
CA TYR A 158 -1.17 -7.65 -10.50
C TYR A 158 -1.25 -8.86 -9.55
N GLY A 159 -2.38 -8.99 -8.85
CA GLY A 159 -2.66 -10.14 -7.99
C GLY A 159 -3.16 -11.38 -8.73
N ILE A 160 -3.22 -12.46 -7.98
CA ILE A 160 -3.90 -13.72 -8.30
C ILE A 160 -4.84 -14.03 -7.13
N CYS A 161 -6.13 -14.12 -7.42
CA CYS A 161 -7.14 -14.50 -6.45
C CYS A 161 -7.93 -15.67 -7.03
N LYS A 162 -7.53 -16.89 -6.70
CA LYS A 162 -8.12 -18.12 -7.25
C LYS A 162 -9.57 -18.34 -6.84
N GLU A 163 -9.98 -17.78 -5.70
CA GLU A 163 -11.29 -18.06 -5.11
C GLU A 163 -12.06 -16.77 -4.85
N SER A 164 -13.11 -16.55 -5.65
CA SER A 164 -14.11 -15.50 -5.41
C SER A 164 -14.72 -15.57 -4.00
N SER A 165 -14.68 -16.75 -3.36
CA SER A 165 -15.12 -16.99 -1.98
C SER A 165 -14.41 -16.09 -0.96
N ALA A 166 -13.15 -15.70 -1.21
CA ALA A 166 -12.39 -14.83 -0.33
C ALA A 166 -12.99 -13.41 -0.29
N ILE A 167 -13.39 -12.89 -1.44
CA ILE A 167 -14.06 -11.58 -1.57
C ILE A 167 -15.43 -11.63 -0.91
N VAL A 168 -16.21 -12.68 -1.18
CA VAL A 168 -17.53 -12.88 -0.55
C VAL A 168 -17.39 -12.90 0.98
N ARG A 169 -16.41 -13.63 1.52
CA ARG A 169 -16.15 -13.70 2.96
C ARG A 169 -15.77 -12.34 3.52
N PHE A 170 -14.86 -11.61 2.86
CA PHE A 170 -14.49 -10.26 3.25
C PHE A 170 -15.71 -9.33 3.32
N LEU A 171 -16.53 -9.30 2.26
CA LEU A 171 -17.71 -8.43 2.20
C LEU A 171 -18.78 -8.82 3.23
N LYS A 172 -19.03 -10.12 3.44
CA LYS A 172 -19.98 -10.60 4.48
C LYS A 172 -19.50 -10.24 5.89
N ARG A 173 -18.21 -10.40 6.18
CA ARG A 173 -17.62 -10.04 7.48
C ARG A 173 -17.70 -8.54 7.73
N TRP A 174 -17.40 -7.71 6.73
CA TRP A 174 -17.58 -6.27 6.84
C TRP A 174 -19.05 -5.91 7.07
N LYS A 175 -19.96 -6.48 6.26
CA LYS A 175 -21.40 -6.18 6.26
C LYS A 175 -22.13 -6.61 7.54
N HIS A 176 -21.83 -7.80 8.07
CA HIS A 176 -22.61 -8.41 9.14
C HIS A 176 -21.88 -8.44 10.49
N GLU A 177 -20.55 -8.57 10.48
CA GLU A 177 -19.76 -8.76 11.70
C GLU A 177 -19.08 -7.48 12.18
N LYS A 178 -19.21 -6.37 11.43
CA LYS A 178 -18.46 -5.12 11.66
C LYS A 178 -16.94 -5.37 11.74
N SER A 179 -16.46 -6.38 11.00
CA SER A 179 -15.03 -6.61 10.82
C SER A 179 -14.38 -5.41 10.12
N PHE A 180 -13.07 -5.25 10.29
CA PHE A 180 -12.27 -4.19 9.66
C PHE A 180 -12.70 -2.76 10.06
N PRO A 181 -12.71 -2.42 11.36
CA PRO A 181 -13.26 -1.16 11.86
C PRO A 181 -12.50 0.10 11.42
N THR A 182 -11.23 -0.07 11.05
CA THR A 182 -10.30 0.97 10.60
C THR A 182 -10.24 1.11 9.08
N LEU A 183 -10.80 0.15 8.34
CA LEU A 183 -10.67 0.08 6.89
C LEU A 183 -11.47 1.20 6.22
N GLU A 184 -10.78 1.98 5.41
CA GLU A 184 -11.31 3.04 4.57
C GLU A 184 -11.38 2.61 3.12
N THR A 185 -10.31 1.98 2.59
CA THR A 185 -10.25 1.57 1.19
C THR A 185 -9.50 0.25 1.01
N PHE A 186 -10.05 -0.65 0.20
CA PHE A 186 -9.40 -1.85 -0.30
C PHE A 186 -9.54 -1.90 -1.82
N ALA A 187 -8.41 -1.83 -2.52
CA ALA A 187 -8.36 -1.84 -3.98
C ALA A 187 -7.48 -3.01 -4.44
N LEU A 188 -8.01 -3.81 -5.36
CA LEU A 188 -7.36 -5.01 -5.87
C LEU A 188 -7.54 -5.08 -7.38
N HIS A 189 -6.44 -5.18 -8.11
CA HIS A 189 -6.44 -5.52 -9.52
C HIS A 189 -5.68 -6.83 -9.72
N ILE A 190 -6.31 -7.81 -10.36
CA ILE A 190 -5.76 -9.12 -10.73
C ILE A 190 -5.41 -9.15 -12.22
N LYS A 191 -4.43 -9.97 -12.63
CA LYS A 191 -4.00 -10.05 -14.05
C LYS A 191 -4.01 -11.47 -14.62
N TRP A 192 -4.00 -12.48 -13.76
CA TRP A 192 -3.85 -13.89 -14.17
C TRP A 192 -4.95 -14.80 -13.62
N SER A 193 -6.04 -14.20 -13.17
CA SER A 193 -7.28 -14.85 -12.75
C SER A 193 -8.44 -13.91 -13.07
N SER A 194 -9.67 -14.39 -12.94
CA SER A 194 -10.86 -13.55 -13.00
C SER A 194 -11.78 -13.83 -11.82
N PHE A 195 -12.57 -12.82 -11.44
CA PHE A 195 -13.62 -12.98 -10.46
C PHE A 195 -14.89 -13.57 -11.09
N GLU A 196 -15.58 -14.43 -10.35
CA GLU A 196 -16.96 -14.80 -10.65
C GLU A 196 -17.89 -13.67 -10.19
N HIS A 197 -17.77 -12.50 -10.81
CA HIS A 197 -18.37 -11.26 -10.33
C HIS A 197 -19.90 -11.34 -10.21
N GLU A 198 -20.58 -12.08 -11.09
CA GLU A 198 -22.03 -12.30 -11.01
C GLU A 198 -22.44 -13.13 -9.78
N MET A 199 -21.63 -14.11 -9.38
CA MET A 199 -21.85 -14.85 -8.13
C MET A 199 -21.71 -13.91 -6.93
N ILE A 200 -20.65 -13.11 -6.91
CA ILE A 200 -20.38 -12.17 -5.80
C ILE A 200 -21.52 -11.15 -5.67
N LYS A 201 -21.95 -10.55 -6.79
CA LYS A 201 -23.08 -9.61 -6.84
C LYS A 201 -24.35 -10.22 -6.22
N LYS A 202 -24.68 -11.45 -6.61
CA LYS A 202 -25.86 -12.17 -6.12
C LYS A 202 -25.79 -12.47 -4.62
N GLU A 203 -24.62 -12.78 -4.08
CA GLU A 203 -24.47 -13.15 -2.68
C GLU A 203 -24.45 -11.98 -1.70
N ILE A 204 -23.92 -10.82 -2.10
CA ILE A 204 -23.69 -9.68 -1.20
C ILE A 204 -24.89 -8.73 -1.15
N GLY A 205 -25.72 -8.73 -2.20
CA GLY A 205 -26.83 -7.79 -2.35
C GLY A 205 -26.32 -6.38 -2.62
N ILE A 206 -25.60 -6.23 -3.74
CA ILE A 206 -25.08 -4.96 -4.24
C ILE A 206 -26.25 -4.10 -4.75
N LYS A 207 -26.20 -2.79 -4.45
CA LYS A 207 -27.19 -1.80 -4.91
C LYS A 207 -26.53 -0.82 -5.87
N SER A 208 -27.32 -0.25 -6.77
CA SER A 208 -26.90 0.86 -7.63
C SER A 208 -27.25 2.18 -6.97
N TYR A 209 -26.36 3.17 -7.10
CA TYR A 209 -26.68 4.54 -6.73
C TYR A 209 -27.86 5.05 -7.57
N PRO A 210 -28.79 5.83 -6.99
CA PRO A 210 -29.76 6.61 -7.76
C PRO A 210 -29.07 7.61 -8.70
N ASP A 211 -29.68 7.86 -9.87
CA ASP A 211 -29.16 8.79 -10.89
C ASP A 211 -28.96 10.24 -10.37
N SER A 212 -29.57 10.60 -9.24
CA SER A 212 -29.44 11.91 -8.62
C SER A 212 -28.16 12.11 -7.81
N ILE A 213 -27.35 11.07 -7.60
CA ILE A 213 -26.13 11.13 -6.79
C ILE A 213 -24.91 11.34 -7.68
N ILE A 214 -24.06 12.30 -7.29
CA ILE A 214 -22.75 12.50 -7.91
C ILE A 214 -21.83 11.35 -7.47
N LEU A 215 -21.38 10.56 -8.43
CA LEU A 215 -20.50 9.43 -8.18
C LEU A 215 -19.10 9.90 -7.76
N SER A 216 -18.50 9.18 -6.82
CA SER A 216 -17.09 9.39 -6.44
C SER A 216 -16.18 8.67 -7.44
N ASN A 217 -15.05 9.29 -7.78
CA ASN A 217 -13.99 8.57 -8.48
C ASN A 217 -13.16 7.77 -7.47
N ALA A 218 -12.87 6.51 -7.80
CA ALA A 218 -12.09 5.61 -6.95
C ALA A 218 -10.74 6.23 -6.52
N ASN A 219 -10.08 6.99 -7.40
CA ASN A 219 -8.81 7.64 -7.12
C ASN A 219 -8.87 8.68 -5.98
N GLN A 220 -10.06 9.24 -5.69
CA GLN A 220 -10.27 10.21 -4.62
C GLN A 220 -10.27 9.56 -3.23
N SER A 221 -10.54 8.26 -3.17
CA SER A 221 -10.56 7.49 -1.93
C SER A 221 -9.20 6.86 -1.60
N LEU A 222 -8.21 7.08 -2.47
CA LEU A 222 -6.83 6.67 -2.25
C LEU A 222 -6.07 7.79 -1.51
N PRO A 223 -5.12 7.46 -0.62
CA PRO A 223 -4.42 8.43 0.19
C PRO A 223 -3.73 9.48 -0.70
N PRO A 224 -3.98 10.79 -0.47
CA PRO A 224 -3.43 11.85 -1.30
C PRO A 224 -1.94 12.09 -1.04
N GLU A 225 -1.39 11.51 0.04
CA GLU A 225 -0.22 12.07 0.74
C GLU A 225 1.10 11.97 0.00
N LYS A 226 1.30 11.04 -0.93
CA LYS A 226 2.52 11.00 -1.74
C LYS A 226 2.16 10.40 -3.08
N ASN A 227 2.26 11.22 -4.13
CA ASN A 227 2.06 10.89 -5.55
C ASN A 227 1.87 9.38 -5.76
N PRO A 228 0.61 8.86 -5.66
CA PRO A 228 0.36 7.43 -5.60
C PRO A 228 1.09 6.78 -6.76
N GLY A 229 1.83 5.70 -6.49
CA GLY A 229 2.70 5.10 -7.48
C GLY A 229 1.94 4.97 -8.80
N PHE A 230 2.54 5.40 -9.92
CA PHE A 230 1.88 5.54 -11.23
C PHE A 230 0.80 4.47 -11.52
N PHE A 231 1.10 3.20 -11.23
CA PHE A 231 0.20 2.07 -11.34
C PHE A 231 -1.14 2.22 -10.58
N LEU A 232 -1.15 2.70 -9.33
CA LEU A 232 -2.40 2.86 -8.56
C LEU A 232 -3.33 3.88 -9.19
N ARG A 233 -2.80 4.97 -9.74
CA ARG A 233 -3.61 5.96 -10.46
C ARG A 233 -4.19 5.35 -11.73
N THR A 234 -3.42 4.56 -12.47
CA THR A 234 -3.87 3.99 -13.74
C THR A 234 -4.97 2.94 -13.56
N PHE A 235 -4.87 2.09 -12.53
CA PHE A 235 -5.84 1.00 -12.35
C PHE A 235 -7.15 1.42 -11.68
N PHE A 236 -7.15 2.53 -10.94
CA PHE A 236 -8.30 2.93 -10.11
C PHE A 236 -8.80 4.34 -10.45
N ASP A 237 -8.77 4.71 -11.73
CA ASP A 237 -9.35 5.95 -12.24
C ASP A 237 -10.69 5.68 -12.94
N PHE A 238 -11.73 5.46 -12.14
CA PHE A 238 -13.07 5.19 -12.61
C PHE A 238 -14.13 5.66 -11.61
N GLU A 239 -15.34 5.88 -12.11
CA GLU A 239 -16.50 6.18 -11.28
C GLU A 239 -17.10 4.89 -10.71
N VAL A 240 -17.50 4.94 -9.42
CA VAL A 240 -18.14 3.80 -8.76
C VAL A 240 -19.64 4.04 -8.67
N SER A 241 -20.41 3.28 -9.45
CA SER A 241 -21.87 3.42 -9.56
C SER A 241 -22.67 2.49 -8.64
N THR A 242 -21.98 1.65 -7.87
CA THR A 242 -22.59 0.65 -6.98
C THR A 242 -22.05 0.73 -5.57
N TYR A 243 -22.87 0.31 -4.60
CA TYR A 243 -22.54 0.32 -3.18
C TYR A 243 -23.14 -0.86 -2.45
N ILE A 244 -22.64 -1.09 -1.23
CA ILE A 244 -23.21 -2.03 -0.28
C ILE A 244 -23.46 -1.34 1.06
N VAL A 245 -24.39 -1.90 1.82
CA VAL A 245 -24.84 -1.37 3.11
C VAL A 245 -24.55 -2.37 4.20
N ARG A 246 -23.85 -1.93 5.23
CA ARG A 246 -23.59 -2.67 6.47
C ARG A 246 -24.85 -2.72 7.33
N ASP A 247 -24.95 -3.68 8.24
CA ASP A 247 -26.14 -3.87 9.08
C ASP A 247 -26.44 -2.67 10.00
N ASP A 248 -25.48 -1.78 10.28
CA ASP A 248 -25.67 -0.52 10.99
C ASP A 248 -26.01 0.68 10.08
N GLY A 249 -26.20 0.44 8.79
CA GLY A 249 -26.59 1.42 7.78
C GLY A 249 -25.44 2.18 7.13
N ILE A 250 -24.18 1.97 7.56
CA ILE A 250 -23.01 2.57 6.90
C ILE A 250 -22.86 1.98 5.50
N ILE A 251 -22.55 2.84 4.53
CA ILE A 251 -22.37 2.42 3.14
C ILE A 251 -20.89 2.31 2.78
N ALA A 252 -20.60 1.48 1.77
CA ALA A 252 -19.32 1.47 1.09
C ALA A 252 -19.53 1.40 -0.42
N ASP A 253 -18.78 2.20 -1.15
CA ASP A 253 -18.60 2.04 -2.59
C ASP A 253 -18.06 0.64 -2.85
N LEU A 254 -18.63 -0.02 -3.86
CA LEU A 254 -18.17 -1.34 -4.26
C LEU A 254 -18.24 -1.47 -5.76
N LEU A 255 -17.09 -1.68 -6.41
CA LEU A 255 -16.99 -2.13 -7.79
C LEU A 255 -16.35 -3.51 -7.80
N ILE A 256 -16.94 -4.42 -8.56
CA ILE A 256 -16.39 -5.75 -8.85
C ILE A 256 -16.67 -6.03 -10.32
N ASP A 257 -15.61 -6.15 -11.10
CA ASP A 257 -15.65 -6.60 -12.49
C ASP A 257 -14.84 -7.90 -12.64
N GLU A 258 -14.37 -8.22 -13.84
CA GLU A 258 -13.62 -9.45 -14.08
C GLU A 258 -12.22 -9.43 -13.45
N ASP A 259 -11.56 -8.27 -13.40
CA ASP A 259 -10.14 -8.15 -13.03
C ASP A 259 -9.87 -7.18 -11.88
N SER A 260 -10.89 -6.50 -11.38
CA SER A 260 -10.76 -5.42 -10.42
C SER A 260 -11.86 -5.49 -9.37
N MET A 261 -11.43 -5.24 -8.14
CA MET A 261 -12.29 -5.01 -7.00
C MET A 261 -11.88 -3.70 -6.35
N PHE A 262 -12.84 -2.82 -6.13
CA PHE A 262 -12.66 -1.61 -5.35
C PHE A 262 -13.73 -1.53 -4.28
N PHE A 263 -13.31 -1.27 -3.06
CA PHE A 263 -14.16 -1.14 -1.90
C PHE A 263 -13.74 0.09 -1.10
N SER A 264 -14.65 1.02 -0.84
CA SER A 264 -14.35 2.19 -0.02
C SER A 264 -15.48 2.59 0.90
N VAL A 265 -15.20 2.65 2.21
CA VAL A 265 -16.17 2.97 3.25
C VAL A 265 -16.45 4.46 3.26
N LYS A 266 -17.74 4.83 3.20
CA LYS A 266 -18.17 6.22 3.31
C LYS A 266 -18.41 6.60 4.77
N LYS A 267 -18.31 7.90 5.04
CA LYS A 267 -18.60 8.50 6.36
C LYS A 267 -20.09 8.78 6.58
N CYS A 268 -20.98 8.23 5.76
CA CYS A 268 -22.42 8.46 5.82
C CYS A 268 -23.21 7.15 5.84
N ALA A 269 -24.45 7.23 6.33
CA ALA A 269 -25.41 6.14 6.31
C ALA A 269 -26.31 6.22 5.07
N GLU A 270 -26.86 5.08 4.63
CA GLU A 270 -27.71 4.99 3.43
C GLU A 270 -28.90 5.97 3.49
N LYS A 271 -29.56 6.09 4.65
CA LYS A 271 -30.68 7.03 4.83
C LYS A 271 -30.26 8.48 4.59
N GLN A 272 -29.09 8.87 5.12
CA GLN A 272 -28.57 10.23 4.95
C GLN A 272 -28.24 10.53 3.48
N MET A 273 -27.68 9.55 2.78
CA MET A 273 -27.36 9.64 1.35
C MET A 273 -28.63 9.83 0.51
N VAL A 274 -29.69 9.06 0.78
CA VAL A 274 -30.97 9.14 0.06
C VAL A 274 -31.72 10.44 0.36
N GLU A 275 -31.73 10.89 1.62
CA GLU A 275 -32.46 12.10 2.03
C GLU A 275 -31.82 13.40 1.55
N ARG A 276 -30.48 13.46 1.42
CA ARG A 276 -29.76 14.71 1.17
C ARG A 276 -29.27 14.91 -0.25
N GLY A 277 -29.29 13.89 -1.11
CA GLY A 277 -28.56 13.92 -2.39
C GLY A 277 -27.09 14.17 -2.11
N TYR A 278 -26.37 13.12 -1.72
CA TYR A 278 -25.00 13.20 -1.18
C TYR A 278 -24.11 14.23 -1.90
N ASN A 279 -23.60 15.21 -1.13
CA ASN A 279 -22.60 16.19 -1.57
C ASN A 279 -21.32 15.87 -0.79
N PRO A 280 -20.27 15.31 -1.44
CA PRO A 280 -19.07 14.76 -0.80
C PRO A 280 -18.27 15.75 0.07
#